data_AF-A0A537E3N8-F1
#
_entry.id   AF-A0A537E3N8-F1
#
_cell.length_a   1.000
_cell.length_b   1.000
_cell.length_c   1.000
_cell.angle_alpha   90.00
_cell.angle_beta   90.00
_cell.angle_gamma   90.00
#
_symmetry.space_group_name_H-M   'P 1'
#
loop_
_entity.id
_entity.type
_entity.pdbx_description
1 polymer ?
#
loop_
_entity_poly.entity_id
_entity_poly.type
_entity_poly.pdbx_seq_one_letter_code
_entity_poly.pdbx_strand_id
1 'polypeptide(L)'
;MAQHLRTNPKENTGGSTSASQPCSLCNISQEEVLAEFQRWKLVRTKTMKGHRERLMLFHRDHVRTLDEGSIGEAYLLLMKAGSNFFSYANEWAIFEPVYATVPDHWHRVASDLDEKAQDYGQILKTPRIIIDNTDGTISRVYPDNKTLGPSNKAS
;
A
#
# COMPACT_ATOMS: atom_id res chain seq x y z
N MET A 1 42.06 -37.97 -3.82
CA MET A 1 40.66 -38.38 -3.58
C MET A 1 40.05 -37.35 -2.64
N ALA A 2 39.18 -36.47 -3.14
CA ALA A 2 38.61 -35.38 -2.36
C ALA A 2 37.09 -35.35 -2.56
N GLN A 3 36.32 -35.72 -1.53
CA GLN A 3 34.88 -35.46 -1.40
C GLN A 3 34.60 -35.29 0.10
N HIS A 4 34.58 -34.04 0.58
CA HIS A 4 33.40 -33.22 0.85
C HIS A 4 32.49 -33.76 1.96
N LEU A 5 32.72 -33.22 3.17
CA LEU A 5 31.79 -33.22 4.30
C LEU A 5 30.48 -32.53 3.89
N ARG A 6 29.34 -33.20 4.09
CA ARG A 6 28.00 -32.61 4.03
C ARG A 6 27.47 -32.46 5.45
N THR A 7 27.30 -31.22 5.90
CA THR A 7 26.52 -30.85 7.08
C THR A 7 25.14 -30.33 6.65
N ASN A 8 24.10 -30.84 7.34
CA ASN A 8 22.68 -30.50 7.18
C ASN A 8 22.36 -29.00 7.31
N PRO A 9 21.14 -28.61 6.90
CA PRO A 9 20.31 -27.87 7.84
C PRO A 9 18.91 -28.44 8.01
N LYS A 10 18.45 -28.30 9.25
CA LYS A 10 17.17 -28.72 9.83
C LYS A 10 15.99 -28.11 9.07
N GLU A 11 15.02 -28.96 8.74
CA GLU A 11 13.66 -28.54 8.42
C GLU A 11 13.09 -27.79 9.63
N ASN A 12 12.77 -26.52 9.41
CA ASN A 12 12.10 -25.69 10.40
C ASN A 12 10.59 -25.87 10.19
N THR A 13 9.99 -26.78 10.95
CA THR A 13 8.55 -27.03 11.00
C THR A 13 7.85 -25.82 11.62
N GLY A 14 7.54 -24.82 10.81
CA GLY A 14 6.69 -23.68 11.16
C GLY A 14 5.21 -24.00 10.96
N GLY A 15 4.69 -24.94 11.74
CA GLY A 15 3.25 -25.23 11.80
C GLY A 15 2.67 -24.70 13.11
N SER A 16 2.03 -23.54 13.06
CA SER A 16 1.00 -23.18 14.03
C SER A 16 -0.15 -22.52 13.29
N THR A 17 -1.15 -23.36 13.04
CA THR A 17 -2.42 -23.08 12.40
C THR A 17 -3.28 -22.18 13.30
N SER A 18 -3.39 -20.90 12.98
CA SER A 18 -4.65 -20.18 13.22
C SER A 18 -5.54 -20.41 12.00
N ALA A 19 -6.71 -21.01 12.20
CA ALA A 19 -7.69 -21.26 11.14
C ALA A 19 -7.87 -20.01 10.27
N SER A 20 -7.34 -20.06 9.04
CA SER A 20 -7.19 -18.89 8.18
C SER A 20 -8.56 -18.45 7.72
N GLN A 21 -9.05 -17.33 8.27
CA GLN A 21 -10.13 -16.59 7.63
C GLN A 21 -9.74 -16.39 6.15
N PRO A 22 -10.64 -16.69 5.21
CA PRO A 22 -10.33 -16.55 3.79
C PRO A 22 -9.92 -15.09 3.52
N CYS A 23 -8.73 -14.89 2.94
CA CYS A 23 -8.23 -13.55 2.64
C CYS A 23 -9.20 -12.85 1.69
N SER A 24 -9.71 -11.69 2.09
CA SER A 24 -10.69 -10.93 1.29
C SER A 24 -10.10 -10.40 -0.02
N LEU A 25 -8.79 -10.15 -0.07
CA LEU A 25 -8.11 -9.66 -1.28
C LEU A 25 -7.79 -10.76 -2.29
N CYS A 26 -7.55 -12.00 -1.82
CA CYS A 26 -7.36 -13.14 -2.71
C CYS A 26 -8.64 -13.51 -3.48
N ASN A 27 -9.81 -13.14 -2.95
CA ASN A 27 -11.13 -13.53 -3.46
C ASN A 27 -11.90 -12.37 -4.09
N ILE A 28 -11.22 -11.28 -4.46
CA ILE A 28 -11.84 -10.18 -5.21
C ILE A 28 -12.28 -10.69 -6.58
N SER A 29 -13.53 -10.43 -6.95
CA SER A 29 -14.08 -10.88 -8.23
C SER A 29 -13.54 -10.03 -9.37
N GLN A 30 -13.51 -10.59 -10.59
CA GLN A 30 -12.91 -9.89 -11.73
C GLN A 30 -13.72 -8.64 -12.12
N GLU A 31 -15.02 -8.62 -11.82
CA GLU A 31 -15.92 -7.49 -12.08
C GLU A 31 -15.61 -6.27 -11.19
N GLU A 32 -14.96 -6.47 -10.04
CA GLU A 32 -14.52 -5.39 -9.16
C GLU A 32 -13.19 -4.76 -9.63
N VAL A 33 -12.44 -5.43 -10.52
CA VAL A 33 -11.11 -5.02 -10.97
C VAL A 33 -11.22 -3.91 -12.01
N LEU A 34 -10.66 -2.73 -11.67
CA LEU A 34 -10.59 -1.57 -12.57
C LEU A 34 -9.44 -1.69 -13.56
N ALA A 35 -8.32 -2.26 -13.12
CA ALA A 35 -7.14 -2.51 -13.93
C ALA A 35 -6.35 -3.68 -13.37
N GLU A 36 -5.77 -4.47 -14.26
CA GLU A 36 -4.88 -5.58 -13.94
C GLU A 36 -3.51 -5.33 -14.55
N PHE A 37 -2.47 -5.54 -13.75
CA PHE A 37 -1.07 -5.48 -14.14
C PHE A 37 -0.44 -6.84 -13.80
N GLN A 38 0.80 -7.08 -14.24
CA GLN A 38 1.44 -8.40 -14.15
C GLN A 38 1.34 -9.05 -12.75
N ARG A 39 1.56 -8.28 -11.67
CA ARG A 39 1.49 -8.75 -10.28
C ARG A 39 0.51 -7.95 -9.41
N TRP A 40 -0.30 -7.09 -10.02
CA TRP A 40 -1.10 -6.12 -9.27
C TRP A 40 -2.53 -6.06 -9.79
N LYS A 41 -3.46 -5.81 -8.87
CA LYS A 41 -4.85 -5.49 -9.20
C LYS A 41 -5.22 -4.18 -8.54
N LEU A 42 -5.95 -3.35 -9.28
CA LEU A 42 -6.49 -2.08 -8.81
C LEU A 42 -8.01 -2.18 -8.71
N VAL A 43 -8.56 -1.81 -7.57
CA VAL A 43 -10.00 -1.81 -7.30
C VAL A 43 -10.42 -0.51 -6.62
N ARG A 44 -11.73 -0.24 -6.56
CA ARG A 44 -12.27 0.67 -5.53
C ARG A 44 -12.33 -0.06 -4.20
N THR A 45 -12.09 0.65 -3.10
CA THR A 45 -12.30 0.08 -1.77
C THR A 45 -13.79 -0.15 -1.53
N LYS A 46 -14.16 -1.21 -0.80
CA LYS A 46 -15.56 -1.50 -0.47
C LYS A 46 -16.25 -0.38 0.32
N THR A 47 -15.50 0.33 1.15
CA THR A 47 -16.00 1.46 1.95
C THR A 47 -15.37 2.75 1.44
N MET A 48 -16.19 3.57 0.77
CA MET A 48 -15.74 4.84 0.18
C MET A 48 -15.65 5.99 1.20
N LYS A 49 -16.30 5.89 2.37
CA LYS A 49 -16.22 6.87 3.47
C LYS A 49 -16.54 8.33 3.08
N GLY A 50 -17.33 8.53 2.04
CA GLY A 50 -17.68 9.87 1.53
C GLY A 50 -16.76 10.39 0.44
N HIS A 51 -15.63 9.71 0.16
CA HIS A 51 -14.79 10.01 -0.98
C HIS A 51 -15.51 9.69 -2.29
N ARG A 52 -15.24 10.48 -3.33
CA ARG A 52 -15.69 10.17 -4.69
C ARG A 52 -14.87 9.02 -5.27
N GLU A 53 -13.56 9.02 -5.02
CA GLU A 53 -12.69 7.91 -5.38
C GLU A 53 -11.81 7.48 -4.20
N ARG A 54 -11.73 6.17 -4.00
CA ARG A 54 -10.88 5.54 -2.99
C ARG A 54 -10.40 4.22 -3.56
N LEU A 55 -9.19 4.23 -4.07
CA LEU A 55 -8.60 3.13 -4.80
C LEU A 55 -7.71 2.29 -3.89
N MET A 56 -7.61 1.01 -4.20
CA MET A 56 -6.70 0.09 -3.55
C MET A 56 -5.95 -0.71 -4.59
N LEU A 57 -4.63 -0.57 -4.58
CA LEU A 57 -3.72 -1.44 -5.31
C LEU A 57 -3.26 -2.54 -4.36
N PHE A 58 -3.31 -3.79 -4.80
CA PHE A 58 -2.84 -4.92 -4.00
C PHE A 58 -2.08 -5.91 -4.86
N HIS A 59 -1.18 -6.65 -4.23
CA HIS A 59 -0.43 -7.70 -4.91
C HIS A 59 -1.36 -8.87 -5.23
N ARG A 60 -1.23 -9.49 -6.40
CA ARG A 60 -2.11 -10.60 -6.82
C ARG A 60 -1.99 -11.81 -5.90
N ASP A 61 -0.76 -12.13 -5.50
CA ASP A 61 -0.48 -13.24 -4.57
C ASP A 61 -0.60 -12.79 -3.11
N HIS A 62 -0.89 -13.73 -2.21
CA HIS A 62 -0.97 -13.49 -0.77
C HIS A 62 0.43 -13.29 -0.17
N VAL A 63 0.88 -12.03 -0.15
CA VAL A 63 2.18 -11.65 0.39
C VAL A 63 1.98 -10.52 1.40
N ARG A 64 2.59 -10.66 2.58
CA ARG A 64 2.48 -9.65 3.64
C ARG A 64 3.39 -8.45 3.40
N THR A 65 4.57 -8.70 2.86
CA THR A 65 5.65 -7.71 2.66
C THR A 65 6.21 -7.84 1.26
N LEU A 66 6.73 -6.74 0.74
CA LEU A 66 7.39 -6.65 -0.56
C LEU A 66 8.77 -6.04 -0.39
N ASP A 67 9.66 -6.29 -1.34
CA ASP A 67 10.94 -5.58 -1.44
C ASP A 67 10.73 -4.12 -1.88
N GLU A 68 11.77 -3.29 -1.71
CA GLU A 68 11.71 -1.87 -2.03
C GLU A 68 11.39 -1.59 -3.50
N GLY A 69 11.87 -2.43 -4.43
CA GLY A 69 11.60 -2.30 -5.85
C GLY A 69 10.12 -2.51 -6.17
N SER A 70 9.53 -3.56 -5.63
CA SER A 70 8.10 -3.82 -5.72
C SER A 70 7.25 -2.74 -5.04
N ILE A 71 7.70 -2.16 -3.92
CA ILE A 71 7.01 -1.02 -3.30
C ILE A 71 7.07 0.20 -4.24
N GLY A 72 8.22 0.52 -4.81
CA GLY A 72 8.37 1.61 -5.77
C GLY A 72 7.49 1.44 -7.02
N GLU A 73 7.42 0.22 -7.54
CA GLU A 73 6.53 -0.15 -8.66
C GLU A 73 5.06 0.18 -8.32
N ALA A 74 4.59 -0.18 -7.11
CA ALA A 74 3.23 0.09 -6.67
C ALA A 74 2.90 1.60 -6.65
N TYR A 75 3.83 2.45 -6.22
CA TYR A 75 3.65 3.90 -6.26
C TYR A 75 3.54 4.42 -7.69
N LEU A 76 4.40 3.96 -8.60
CA LEU A 76 4.35 4.35 -10.01
C LEU A 76 3.02 3.97 -10.66
N LEU A 77 2.52 2.75 -10.37
CA LEU A 77 1.22 2.29 -10.86
C LEU A 77 0.07 3.13 -10.31
N LEU A 78 0.08 3.43 -9.01
CA LEU A 78 -0.92 4.30 -8.39
C LEU A 78 -0.88 5.72 -8.94
N MET A 79 0.29 6.31 -9.16
CA MET A 79 0.43 7.63 -9.79
C MET A 79 -0.14 7.64 -11.21
N LYS A 80 0.19 6.62 -12.01
CA LYS A 80 -0.30 6.49 -13.39
C LYS A 80 -1.81 6.28 -13.47
N ALA A 81 -2.37 5.42 -12.62
CA ALA A 81 -3.81 5.19 -12.62
C ALA A 81 -4.56 6.37 -11.99
N GLY A 82 -4.05 6.87 -10.87
CA GLY A 82 -4.64 7.93 -10.08
C GLY A 82 -4.80 9.24 -10.84
N SER A 83 -3.86 9.60 -11.73
CA SER A 83 -4.01 10.81 -12.57
C SER A 83 -5.31 10.83 -13.36
N ASN A 84 -5.83 9.67 -13.75
CA ASN A 84 -7.11 9.58 -14.47
C ASN A 84 -8.29 9.60 -13.50
N PHE A 85 -8.27 8.75 -12.46
CA PHE A 85 -9.38 8.61 -11.51
C PHE A 85 -9.60 9.86 -10.66
N PHE A 86 -8.53 10.56 -10.28
CA PHE A 86 -8.58 11.76 -9.43
C PHE A 86 -8.49 13.06 -10.21
N SER A 87 -8.63 13.03 -11.54
CA SER A 87 -8.55 14.21 -12.42
C SER A 87 -9.55 15.33 -12.08
N TYR A 88 -10.58 15.03 -11.30
CA TYR A 88 -11.56 16.01 -10.82
C TYR A 88 -11.11 16.79 -9.57
N ALA A 89 -10.09 16.29 -8.87
CA ALA A 89 -9.58 16.88 -7.64
C ALA A 89 -8.29 17.65 -7.92
N ASN A 90 -8.08 18.76 -7.21
CA ASN A 90 -6.81 19.49 -7.27
C ASN A 90 -5.69 18.64 -6.65
N GLU A 91 -5.97 18.01 -5.51
CA GLU A 91 -5.02 17.16 -4.81
C GLU A 91 -5.63 15.81 -4.44
N TRP A 92 -4.79 14.78 -4.40
CA TRP A 92 -5.13 13.45 -3.92
C TRP A 92 -3.90 12.81 -3.28
N ALA A 93 -4.08 11.73 -2.53
CA ALA A 93 -3.02 11.16 -1.73
C ALA A 93 -2.90 9.64 -1.82
N ILE A 94 -1.67 9.15 -1.66
CA ILE A 94 -1.32 7.73 -1.45
C ILE A 94 -0.86 7.55 0.00
N PHE A 95 -1.46 6.60 0.73
CA PHE A 95 -1.28 6.46 2.17
C PHE A 95 -0.29 5.36 2.56
N GLU A 96 0.63 5.64 3.47
CA GLU A 96 1.42 4.61 4.14
C GLU A 96 0.52 3.67 4.99
N PRO A 97 0.91 2.41 5.24
CA PRO A 97 -0.01 1.37 5.71
C PRO A 97 -0.12 1.38 7.25
N VAL A 98 -0.27 2.56 7.87
CA VAL A 98 -0.27 2.70 9.34
C VAL A 98 -1.55 2.12 9.96
N TYR A 99 -2.66 2.19 9.24
CA TYR A 99 -3.97 1.74 9.70
C TYR A 99 -4.59 0.67 8.78
N ALA A 100 -3.74 -0.12 8.11
CA ALA A 100 -4.20 -1.17 7.19
C ALA A 100 -5.03 -2.23 7.94
N THR A 101 -6.26 -2.48 7.47
CA THR A 101 -7.23 -3.36 8.16
C THR A 101 -7.27 -4.78 7.60
N VAL A 102 -6.66 -5.03 6.44
CA VAL A 102 -6.48 -6.37 5.92
C VAL A 102 -5.11 -6.87 6.37
N PRO A 103 -5.03 -7.73 7.39
CA PRO A 103 -3.76 -8.31 7.80
C PRO A 103 -3.23 -9.27 6.74
N ASP A 104 -1.92 -9.46 6.73
CA ASP A 104 -1.20 -10.50 5.97
C ASP A 104 -1.28 -10.45 4.43
N HIS A 105 -1.94 -9.43 3.85
CA HIS A 105 -1.94 -9.17 2.40
C HIS A 105 -1.58 -7.72 2.09
N TRP A 106 -0.51 -7.54 1.32
CA TRP A 106 0.03 -6.24 0.94
C TRP A 106 -0.93 -5.47 0.04
N HIS A 107 -1.29 -4.28 0.48
CA HIS A 107 -2.10 -3.34 -0.29
C HIS A 107 -1.73 -1.89 0.07
N ARG A 108 -2.08 -0.99 -0.84
CA ARG A 108 -1.85 0.45 -0.71
C ARG A 108 -3.09 1.19 -1.19
N VAL A 109 -3.51 2.18 -0.40
CA VAL A 109 -4.74 2.95 -0.67
C VAL A 109 -4.38 4.33 -1.19
N ALA A 110 -5.18 4.83 -2.12
CA ALA A 110 -5.19 6.21 -2.56
C ALA A 110 -6.60 6.79 -2.52
N SER A 111 -6.75 8.08 -2.21
CA SER A 111 -8.05 8.77 -2.23
C SER A 111 -7.91 10.25 -2.55
N ASP A 112 -9.04 10.88 -2.88
CA ASP A 112 -9.17 12.34 -2.79
C ASP A 112 -9.00 12.83 -1.34
N LEU A 113 -8.76 14.13 -1.16
CA LEU A 113 -8.59 14.79 0.14
C LEU A 113 -9.84 15.62 0.51
N ASP A 114 -11.02 15.00 0.57
CA ASP A 114 -12.25 15.68 1.01
C ASP A 114 -12.30 15.83 2.54
N GLU A 115 -12.40 17.08 3.02
CA GLU A 115 -12.54 17.41 4.45
C GLU A 115 -13.84 16.89 5.09
N LYS A 116 -14.85 16.59 4.26
CA LYS A 116 -16.12 16.01 4.69
C LYS A 116 -16.08 14.48 4.76
N ALA A 117 -14.98 13.85 4.33
CA ALA A 117 -14.84 12.41 4.42
C ALA A 117 -14.86 11.94 5.88
N GLN A 118 -15.47 10.77 6.11
CA GLN A 118 -15.69 10.24 7.45
C GLN A 118 -14.37 9.93 8.19
N ASP A 119 -13.30 9.64 7.44
CA ASP A 119 -11.96 9.40 7.96
C ASP A 119 -10.98 10.55 7.72
N TYR A 120 -11.45 11.77 7.43
CA TYR A 120 -10.58 12.93 7.23
C TYR A 120 -9.60 13.13 8.41
N GLY A 121 -10.07 13.03 9.65
CA GLY A 121 -9.20 13.12 10.83
C GLY A 121 -8.14 12.01 10.93
N GLN A 122 -8.39 10.83 10.35
CA GLN A 122 -7.43 9.73 10.26
C GLN A 122 -6.44 9.95 9.11
N ILE A 123 -6.92 10.45 7.97
CA ILE A 123 -6.08 10.87 6.83
C ILE A 123 -5.01 11.84 7.32
N LEU A 124 -5.40 12.88 8.07
CA LEU A 124 -4.45 13.87 8.61
C LEU A 124 -3.35 13.25 9.47
N LYS A 125 -3.65 12.15 10.17
CA LYS A 125 -2.73 11.38 11.03
C LYS A 125 -2.00 10.24 10.34
N THR A 126 -2.17 10.08 9.02
CA THR A 126 -1.51 9.03 8.23
C THR A 126 -0.40 9.63 7.36
N PRO A 127 0.85 9.14 7.45
CA PRO A 127 1.89 9.52 6.51
C PRO A 127 1.45 9.25 5.08
N ARG A 128 1.68 10.21 4.19
CA ARG A 128 1.09 10.20 2.85
C ARG A 128 1.95 10.94 1.85
N ILE A 129 1.80 10.56 0.59
CA ILE A 129 2.29 11.33 -0.55
C ILE A 129 1.09 12.08 -1.12
N ILE A 130 1.19 13.39 -1.26
CA ILE A 130 0.22 14.26 -1.92
C ILE A 130 0.67 14.49 -3.35
N ILE A 131 -0.26 14.39 -4.28
CA ILE A 131 -0.10 14.67 -5.69
C ILE A 131 -1.03 15.83 -6.04
N ASP A 132 -0.45 16.95 -6.50
CA ASP A 132 -1.19 18.10 -7.02
C ASP A 132 -1.34 17.95 -8.55
N ASN A 133 -2.59 17.89 -9.02
CA ASN A 133 -2.92 17.76 -10.44
C ASN A 133 -2.80 19.09 -11.22
N THR A 134 -2.68 20.22 -10.53
CA THR A 134 -2.60 21.57 -11.11
C THR A 134 -1.22 21.84 -11.69
N ASP A 135 -0.17 21.51 -10.94
CA ASP A 135 1.23 21.74 -11.33
C ASP A 135 2.08 20.46 -11.41
N GLY A 136 1.50 19.31 -11.05
CA GLY A 136 2.18 18.01 -11.07
C GLY A 136 3.13 17.80 -9.90
N THR A 137 3.11 18.65 -8.88
CA THR A 137 3.99 18.51 -7.72
C THR A 137 3.64 17.29 -6.87
N ILE A 138 4.67 16.71 -6.29
CA ILE A 138 4.58 15.56 -5.40
C ILE A 138 5.26 15.92 -4.09
N SER A 139 4.52 15.86 -2.99
CA SER A 139 5.06 16.15 -1.65
C SER A 139 4.76 15.02 -0.68
N ARG A 140 5.63 14.86 0.32
CA ARG A 140 5.45 13.84 1.36
C ARG A 140 5.13 14.50 2.68
N VAL A 141 4.04 14.06 3.30
CA VAL A 141 3.56 14.57 4.57
C VAL A 141 3.73 13.49 5.64
N TYR A 142 4.40 13.86 6.73
CA TYR A 142 4.48 13.09 7.95
C TYR A 142 3.67 13.80 9.04
N PRO A 143 2.59 13.20 9.55
CA PRO A 143 1.85 13.72 10.68
C PRO A 143 2.75 13.78 11.91
N ASP A 144 2.84 14.96 12.51
CA ASP A 144 3.70 15.35 13.63
C ASP A 144 5.21 15.36 13.32
N ASN A 145 5.89 16.42 13.79
CA ASN A 145 7.30 16.79 13.61
C ASN A 145 8.33 15.73 14.06
N LYS A 146 8.31 14.52 13.50
CA LYS A 146 9.50 13.69 13.38
C LYS A 146 10.04 13.86 11.97
N THR A 147 10.49 15.07 11.68
CA THR A 147 11.62 15.25 10.77
C THR A 147 12.69 14.30 11.28
N LEU A 148 13.00 13.24 10.55
CA LEU A 148 14.21 12.45 10.79
C LEU A 148 15.38 13.39 10.46
N GLY A 149 15.73 14.24 11.42
CA GLY A 149 16.97 15.00 11.37
C GLY A 149 18.14 14.03 11.28
N PRO A 150 19.24 14.42 10.61
CA PRO A 150 20.40 13.55 10.47
C PRO A 150 20.88 13.12 11.85
N SER A 151 20.88 11.81 12.10
CA SER A 151 21.40 11.21 13.32
C SER A 151 22.92 11.36 13.36
N ASN A 152 23.40 12.51 13.80
CA ASN A 152 24.79 12.65 14.26
C ASN A 152 24.91 11.94 15.61
N LYS A 153 25.19 10.63 15.58
CA LYS A 153 25.85 9.97 16.71
C LYS A 153 27.35 10.05 16.48
N ALA A 154 27.93 11.14 16.99
CA ALA A 154 29.34 11.18 17.36
C ALA A 154 29.40 11.16 18.89
N SER A 155 29.84 10.05 19.45
CA SER A 155 30.65 9.89 20.69
C SER A 155 30.74 8.41 21.02
#